data_AF-A0A011NKN4-F1
#
_entry.id   AF-A0A011NKN4-F1
#
_cell.length_a   1.000
_cell.length_b   1.000
_cell.length_c   1.000
_cell.angle_alpha   90.00
_cell.angle_beta   90.00
_cell.angle_gamma   90.00
#
_symmetry.space_group_name_H-M   'P 1'
#
loop_
_entity.id
_entity.type
_entity.pdbx_description
1 polymer ?
#
loop_
_entity_poly.entity_id
_entity_poly.type
_entity_poly.pdbx_seq_one_letter_code
_entity_poly.pdbx_strand_id
1 'polypeptide(L)'
;MFLASSRDIQENIVRLMARHGVDEPIAIAVAFWGKGAEALLPADRRFRLICNLSMGGTNPAVIETLLARPGIDVRHLPDLHAKVVLTASGAVVSSANFSANGLGLDGGAGWQEAGMLIPADDPEFVKAYGWFEQLWRMAQPITETTLAEAAKQWHSEEHRLTMDSVAALEASSAPDELEEEMLFAAGPMKKDHKLREAAGWVAQAYNTMLGRPLEPSDYFIPRYAAYVIWTMAGKSMWTAIEDKPIFSTPADVLDRAKATGKDNPRLTTELVDWIARMDAAPPAVRYWAQQSMERNP
;
A
#
# COMPACT_ATOMS: atom_id res chain seq x y z
N MET A 1 -27.74 0.19 -7.56
CA MET A 1 -27.06 1.51 -7.47
C MET A 1 -25.58 1.27 -7.23
N PHE A 2 -24.69 1.93 -7.98
CA PHE A 2 -23.24 1.80 -7.79
C PHE A 2 -22.76 2.54 -6.54
N LEU A 3 -21.83 1.95 -5.80
CA LEU A 3 -21.20 2.48 -4.60
C LEU A 3 -19.70 2.60 -4.91
N ALA A 4 -19.17 3.82 -4.90
CA ALA A 4 -17.87 4.13 -5.50
C ALA A 4 -16.72 4.23 -4.48
N SER A 5 -16.99 3.97 -3.20
CA SER A 5 -16.02 4.09 -2.14
C SER A 5 -16.35 3.21 -0.94
N SER A 6 -15.35 2.94 -0.09
CA SER A 6 -15.55 2.29 1.23
C SER A 6 -16.62 2.98 2.06
N ARG A 7 -16.65 4.32 2.01
CA ARG A 7 -17.63 5.13 2.75
C ARG A 7 -19.06 4.89 2.24
N ASP A 8 -19.27 4.93 0.92
CA ASP A 8 -20.58 4.67 0.34
C ASP A 8 -21.09 3.26 0.69
N ILE A 9 -20.18 2.27 0.65
CA ILE A 9 -20.47 0.89 1.03
C ILE A 9 -20.87 0.82 2.51
N GLN A 10 -20.06 1.37 3.40
CA GLN A 10 -20.30 1.36 4.84
C GLN A 10 -21.63 2.06 5.19
N GLU A 11 -21.87 3.27 4.66
CA GLU A 11 -23.09 4.03 4.93
C GLU A 11 -24.33 3.26 4.45
N ASN A 12 -24.27 2.57 3.31
CA ASN A 12 -25.40 1.78 2.83
C ASN A 12 -25.61 0.49 3.64
N ILE A 13 -24.54 -0.18 4.08
CA ILE A 13 -24.63 -1.31 5.00
C ILE A 13 -25.35 -0.88 6.29
N VAL A 14 -24.91 0.22 6.92
CA VAL A 14 -25.52 0.75 8.15
C VAL A 14 -26.99 1.11 7.92
N ARG A 15 -27.31 1.77 6.79
CA ARG A 15 -28.70 2.12 6.44
C ARG A 15 -29.59 0.88 6.27
N LEU A 16 -29.10 -0.17 5.61
CA LEU A 16 -29.84 -1.42 5.44
C LEU A 16 -30.07 -2.13 6.78
N MET A 17 -29.03 -2.21 7.63
CA MET A 17 -29.13 -2.83 8.96
C MET A 17 -30.15 -2.09 9.85
N ALA A 18 -30.15 -0.75 9.82
CA ALA A 18 -31.09 0.07 10.58
C ALA A 18 -32.55 -0.13 10.16
N ARG A 19 -32.79 -0.45 8.88
CA ARG A 19 -34.13 -0.69 8.30
C ARG A 19 -34.59 -2.15 8.41
N HIS A 20 -33.71 -3.06 8.82
CA HIS A 20 -34.07 -4.45 9.01
C HIS A 20 -35.03 -4.59 10.21
N GLY A 21 -35.82 -5.67 10.24
CA GLY A 21 -36.61 -6.01 11.43
C GLY A 21 -35.70 -6.45 12.59
N VAL A 22 -36.19 -6.41 13.83
CA VAL A 22 -35.44 -6.93 15.00
C VAL A 22 -35.58 -8.44 15.15
N ASP A 23 -36.64 -9.02 14.59
CA ASP A 23 -37.01 -10.43 14.83
C ASP A 23 -36.25 -11.41 13.92
N GLU A 24 -35.76 -10.94 12.77
CA GLU A 24 -35.04 -11.73 11.77
C GLU A 24 -33.53 -11.47 11.79
N PRO A 25 -32.69 -12.49 11.53
CA PRO A 25 -31.26 -12.31 11.47
C PRO A 25 -30.80 -11.71 10.13
N ILE A 26 -29.93 -10.71 10.21
CA ILE A 26 -29.21 -10.14 9.08
C ILE A 26 -28.18 -11.16 8.57
N ALA A 27 -28.16 -11.40 7.26
CA ALA A 27 -27.27 -12.35 6.63
C ALA A 27 -26.02 -11.65 6.07
N ILE A 28 -24.83 -12.12 6.45
CA ILE A 28 -23.56 -11.53 6.00
C ILE A 28 -22.62 -12.66 5.59
N ALA A 29 -22.23 -12.68 4.31
CA ALA A 29 -21.18 -13.56 3.80
C ALA A 29 -19.99 -12.70 3.40
N VAL A 30 -19.05 -12.53 4.33
CA VAL A 30 -17.85 -11.70 4.15
C VAL A 30 -16.64 -12.52 4.54
N ALA A 31 -15.73 -12.71 3.59
CA ALA A 31 -14.56 -13.55 3.75
C ALA A 31 -13.70 -13.13 4.94
N PHE A 32 -13.29 -11.85 5.00
CA PHE A 32 -12.28 -11.38 5.94
C PHE A 32 -12.83 -10.33 6.91
N TRP A 33 -12.48 -10.51 8.18
CA TRP A 33 -12.87 -9.64 9.29
C TRP A 33 -11.62 -9.15 10.02
N GLY A 34 -11.46 -7.82 10.09
CA GLY A 34 -10.38 -7.15 10.79
C GLY A 34 -10.84 -6.51 12.09
N LYS A 35 -9.88 -6.01 12.87
CA LYS A 35 -10.13 -5.30 14.13
C LYS A 35 -11.17 -4.19 13.96
N GLY A 36 -12.10 -4.08 14.90
CA GLY A 36 -13.14 -3.03 14.91
C GLY A 36 -14.39 -3.38 14.11
N ALA A 37 -14.39 -4.47 13.34
CA ALA A 37 -15.57 -4.91 12.57
C ALA A 37 -16.78 -5.24 13.45
N GLU A 38 -16.54 -5.75 14.66
CA GLU A 38 -17.55 -6.07 15.65
C GLU A 38 -18.39 -4.86 16.07
N ALA A 39 -17.83 -3.65 15.99
CA ALA A 39 -18.51 -2.41 16.33
C ALA A 39 -19.53 -1.97 15.26
N LEU A 40 -19.41 -2.49 14.03
CA LEU A 40 -20.34 -2.18 12.94
C LEU A 40 -21.71 -2.86 13.13
N LEU A 41 -21.77 -3.92 13.92
CA LEU A 41 -22.99 -4.72 14.12
C LEU A 41 -23.80 -4.18 15.31
N PRO A 42 -25.02 -3.64 15.13
CA PRO A 42 -25.82 -3.10 16.24
C PRO A 42 -26.29 -4.17 17.25
N ALA A 43 -26.18 -3.87 18.55
CA ALA A 43 -26.42 -4.81 19.67
C ALA A 43 -27.85 -5.36 19.74
N ASP A 44 -28.82 -4.62 19.22
CA ASP A 44 -30.25 -4.95 19.18
C ASP A 44 -30.63 -5.86 18.01
N ARG A 45 -29.66 -6.29 17.19
CA ARG A 45 -29.89 -7.08 15.98
C ARG A 45 -29.29 -8.47 16.07
N ARG A 46 -29.91 -9.38 15.32
CA ARG A 46 -29.47 -10.76 15.16
C ARG A 46 -28.73 -10.93 13.83
N PHE A 47 -27.78 -11.85 13.78
CA PHE A 47 -26.90 -12.03 12.63
C PHE A 47 -26.63 -13.49 12.32
N ARG A 48 -26.51 -13.80 11.03
CA ARG A 48 -25.93 -15.03 10.47
C ARG A 48 -24.72 -14.64 9.65
N LEU A 49 -23.53 -14.93 10.16
CA LEU A 49 -22.25 -14.52 9.57
C LEU A 49 -21.52 -15.73 8.99
N ILE A 50 -21.02 -15.62 7.76
CA ILE A 50 -20.07 -16.59 7.18
C ILE A 50 -18.74 -15.88 6.96
N CYS A 51 -17.65 -16.44 7.48
CA CYS A 51 -16.30 -15.95 7.31
C CYS A 51 -15.32 -17.04 6.85
N ASN A 52 -14.12 -16.62 6.44
CA ASN A 52 -13.04 -17.51 6.06
C ASN A 52 -11.88 -17.41 7.06
N LEU A 53 -11.69 -18.48 7.84
CA LEU A 53 -10.63 -18.62 8.84
C LEU A 53 -9.40 -19.40 8.31
N SER A 54 -9.44 -19.92 7.08
CA SER A 54 -8.40 -20.78 6.50
C SER A 54 -7.39 -20.06 5.62
N MET A 55 -7.60 -18.78 5.31
CA MET A 55 -6.77 -17.98 4.41
C MET A 55 -5.92 -16.91 5.11
N GLY A 56 -5.91 -16.88 6.44
CA GLY A 56 -5.13 -15.90 7.21
C GLY A 56 -5.63 -14.44 7.17
N GLY A 57 -6.67 -14.11 6.39
CA GLY A 57 -7.21 -12.75 6.29
C GLY A 57 -8.23 -12.35 7.37
N THR A 58 -8.69 -13.29 8.19
CA THR A 58 -9.66 -13.04 9.27
C THR A 58 -8.97 -13.05 10.62
N ASN A 59 -9.13 -11.96 11.39
CA ASN A 59 -8.64 -11.85 12.75
C ASN A 59 -9.46 -12.76 13.69
N PRO A 60 -8.86 -13.82 14.27
CA PRO A 60 -9.60 -14.77 15.10
C PRO A 60 -10.16 -14.16 16.38
N ALA A 61 -9.51 -13.15 16.96
CA ALA A 61 -9.98 -12.48 18.18
C ALA A 61 -11.29 -11.71 17.95
N VAL A 62 -11.49 -11.18 16.73
CA VAL A 62 -12.75 -10.55 16.32
C VAL A 62 -13.85 -11.60 16.25
N ILE A 63 -13.55 -12.77 15.68
CA ILE A 63 -14.52 -13.86 15.57
C ILE A 63 -14.88 -14.44 16.95
N GLU A 64 -13.92 -14.58 17.86
CA GLU A 64 -14.18 -14.93 19.26
C GLU A 64 -15.14 -13.94 19.94
N THR A 65 -14.91 -12.64 19.74
CA THR A 65 -15.77 -11.58 20.27
C THR A 65 -17.19 -11.67 19.71
N LEU A 66 -17.33 -11.96 18.42
CA LEU A 66 -18.63 -12.13 17.76
C LEU A 66 -19.36 -13.38 18.24
N LEU A 67 -18.66 -14.50 18.41
CA LEU A 67 -19.22 -15.76 18.94
C LEU A 67 -19.72 -15.60 20.38
N ALA A 68 -19.06 -14.79 21.20
CA ALA A 68 -19.46 -14.52 22.57
C ALA A 68 -20.72 -13.62 22.68
N ARG A 69 -21.15 -12.98 21.58
CA ARG A 69 -22.22 -12.00 21.59
C ARG A 69 -23.60 -12.65 21.31
N PRO A 70 -24.60 -12.45 22.19
CA PRO A 70 -25.94 -12.97 21.95
C PRO A 70 -26.54 -12.50 20.63
N GLY A 71 -27.27 -13.40 19.96
CA GLY A 71 -27.95 -13.11 18.70
C GLY A 71 -27.07 -13.22 17.45
N ILE A 72 -25.79 -13.54 17.58
CA ILE A 72 -24.88 -13.77 16.45
C ILE A 72 -24.60 -15.27 16.29
N ASP A 73 -24.82 -15.79 15.09
CA ASP A 73 -24.35 -17.11 14.67
C ASP A 73 -23.25 -16.92 13.62
N VAL A 74 -22.07 -17.48 13.86
CA VAL A 74 -20.90 -17.37 12.97
C VAL A 74 -20.50 -18.76 12.49
N ARG A 75 -20.36 -18.89 11.18
CA ARG A 75 -19.89 -20.09 10.50
C ARG A 75 -18.67 -19.80 9.65
N HIS A 76 -17.90 -20.85 9.44
CA HIS A 76 -16.69 -20.80 8.64
C HIS A 76 -16.87 -21.54 7.31
N LEU A 77 -16.44 -20.92 6.21
CA LEU A 77 -16.39 -21.54 4.89
C LEU A 77 -15.00 -21.31 4.24
N PRO A 78 -14.16 -22.35 4.05
CA PRO A 78 -12.76 -22.21 3.63
C PRO A 78 -12.52 -21.56 2.26
N ASP A 79 -13.47 -21.66 1.33
CA ASP A 79 -13.38 -21.12 -0.03
C ASP A 79 -14.15 -19.80 -0.20
N LEU A 80 -14.69 -19.24 0.88
CA LEU A 80 -15.38 -17.96 0.83
C LEU A 80 -14.39 -16.82 0.58
N HIS A 81 -14.59 -16.11 -0.54
CA HIS A 81 -13.91 -14.84 -0.84
C HIS A 81 -14.89 -13.68 -1.13
N ALA A 82 -16.19 -13.92 -1.01
CA ALA A 82 -17.23 -12.91 -1.25
C ALA A 82 -17.33 -11.87 -0.12
N LYS A 83 -17.95 -10.71 -0.42
CA LYS A 83 -18.33 -9.70 0.58
C LYS A 83 -19.74 -9.19 0.28
N VAL A 84 -20.71 -9.81 0.94
CA VAL A 84 -22.13 -9.60 0.71
C VAL A 84 -22.87 -9.41 2.03
N VAL A 85 -23.66 -8.35 2.12
CA VAL A 85 -24.58 -8.07 3.24
C VAL A 85 -26.01 -8.12 2.70
N LEU A 86 -26.88 -8.87 3.36
CA LEU A 86 -28.27 -9.12 2.99
C LEU A 86 -29.19 -8.78 4.16
N THR A 87 -30.16 -7.92 3.91
CA THR A 87 -31.24 -7.57 4.84
C THR A 87 -32.59 -7.70 4.13
N ALA A 88 -33.68 -7.75 4.88
CA ALA A 88 -35.04 -7.66 4.32
C ALA A 88 -35.29 -6.41 3.43
N SER A 89 -34.48 -5.36 3.57
CA SER A 89 -34.63 -4.10 2.81
C SER A 89 -33.72 -4.00 1.58
N GLY A 90 -32.87 -4.99 1.34
CA GLY A 90 -31.95 -5.03 0.21
C GLY A 90 -30.59 -5.64 0.57
N ALA A 91 -29.68 -5.62 -0.40
CA ALA A 91 -28.35 -6.20 -0.30
C ALA A 91 -27.25 -5.23 -0.75
N VAL A 92 -26.06 -5.39 -0.19
CA VAL A 92 -24.82 -4.80 -0.70
C VAL A 92 -23.89 -5.93 -1.12
N VAL A 93 -23.46 -5.92 -2.38
CA VAL A 93 -22.40 -6.78 -2.91
C VAL A 93 -21.21 -5.89 -3.21
N SER A 94 -20.02 -6.18 -2.66
CA SER A 94 -18.87 -5.29 -2.80
C SER A 94 -17.53 -6.02 -2.80
N SER A 95 -16.46 -5.26 -3.09
CA SER A 95 -15.07 -5.69 -2.89
C SER A 95 -14.58 -5.54 -1.44
N ALA A 96 -15.26 -4.74 -0.62
CA ALA A 96 -14.83 -4.38 0.72
C ALA A 96 -15.03 -5.50 1.74
N ASN A 97 -13.93 -5.93 2.38
CA ASN A 97 -13.99 -6.77 3.57
C ASN A 97 -14.39 -5.95 4.80
N PHE A 98 -14.81 -6.62 5.88
CA PHE A 98 -15.14 -5.96 7.14
C PHE A 98 -13.84 -5.68 7.92
N SER A 99 -13.09 -4.66 7.51
CA SER A 99 -11.82 -4.28 8.13
C SER A 99 -11.60 -2.77 8.07
N ALA A 100 -10.61 -2.27 8.83
CA ALA A 100 -10.21 -0.86 8.80
C ALA A 100 -9.92 -0.37 7.37
N ASN A 101 -9.19 -1.16 6.58
CA ASN A 101 -8.89 -0.83 5.18
C ASN A 101 -10.13 -0.94 4.28
N GLY A 102 -10.95 -1.98 4.43
CA GLY A 102 -12.12 -2.18 3.54
C GLY A 102 -13.26 -1.19 3.77
N LEU A 103 -13.55 -0.84 5.03
CA LEU A 103 -14.70 0.01 5.39
C LEU A 103 -14.32 1.32 6.09
N GLY A 104 -13.03 1.63 6.27
CA GLY A 104 -12.60 2.87 6.93
C GLY A 104 -12.94 2.91 8.43
N LEU A 105 -12.99 1.75 9.11
CA LEU A 105 -13.53 1.62 10.47
C LEU A 105 -12.78 2.45 11.54
N ASP A 106 -11.50 2.76 11.32
CA ASP A 106 -10.66 3.52 12.26
C ASP A 106 -10.60 5.03 11.92
N GLY A 107 -11.48 5.52 11.06
CA GLY A 107 -11.51 6.93 10.63
C GLY A 107 -10.43 7.31 9.62
N GLY A 108 -9.64 6.34 9.14
CA GLY A 108 -8.69 6.51 8.04
C GLY A 108 -9.35 6.54 6.66
N ALA A 109 -8.61 6.98 5.65
CA ALA A 109 -9.01 6.80 4.25
C ALA A 109 -8.89 5.31 3.91
N GLY A 110 -10.01 4.58 3.93
CA GLY A 110 -10.06 3.18 3.48
C GLY A 110 -9.54 3.02 2.04
N TRP A 111 -9.48 1.77 1.57
CA TRP A 111 -9.09 1.46 0.20
C TRP A 111 -10.10 1.99 -0.83
N GLN A 112 -9.68 2.03 -2.10
CA GLN A 112 -10.61 2.26 -3.18
C GLN A 112 -11.42 0.98 -3.41
N GLU A 113 -12.68 1.03 -3.01
CA GLU A 113 -13.60 -0.11 -3.02
C GLU A 113 -14.79 0.20 -3.93
N ALA A 114 -15.37 -0.85 -4.51
CA ALA A 114 -16.54 -0.74 -5.36
C ALA A 114 -17.63 -1.71 -4.91
N GLY A 115 -18.88 -1.31 -5.05
CA GLY A 115 -20.02 -2.14 -4.71
C GLY A 115 -21.29 -1.79 -5.46
N MET A 116 -22.29 -2.63 -5.26
CA MET A 116 -23.63 -2.47 -5.78
C MET A 116 -24.62 -2.64 -4.64
N LEU A 117 -25.47 -1.64 -4.46
CA LEU A 117 -26.71 -1.75 -3.70
C LEU A 117 -27.80 -2.36 -4.59
N ILE A 118 -28.41 -3.43 -4.11
CA ILE A 118 -29.49 -4.18 -4.75
C ILE A 118 -30.76 -4.01 -3.89
N PRO A 119 -31.81 -3.34 -4.40
CA PRO A 119 -33.10 -3.23 -3.71
C PRO A 119 -33.78 -4.58 -3.47
N ALA A 120 -34.61 -4.70 -2.43
CA ALA A 120 -35.30 -5.94 -2.09
C ALA A 120 -36.33 -6.41 -3.15
N ASP A 121 -36.85 -5.50 -3.96
CA ASP A 121 -37.78 -5.78 -5.06
C ASP A 121 -37.07 -6.16 -6.38
N ASP A 122 -35.75 -6.13 -6.41
CA ASP A 122 -34.95 -6.57 -7.55
C ASP A 122 -34.85 -8.12 -7.60
N PRO A 123 -35.09 -8.77 -8.74
CA PRO A 123 -34.91 -10.22 -8.88
C PRO A 123 -33.51 -10.74 -8.49
N GLU A 124 -32.47 -9.91 -8.61
CA GLU A 124 -31.12 -10.27 -8.18
C GLU A 124 -31.01 -10.40 -6.65
N PHE A 125 -31.85 -9.71 -5.87
CA PHE A 125 -31.90 -9.87 -4.43
C PHE A 125 -32.32 -11.29 -4.04
N VAL A 126 -33.35 -11.84 -4.70
CA VAL A 126 -33.81 -13.22 -4.45
C VAL A 126 -32.71 -14.24 -4.76
N LYS A 127 -31.96 -14.02 -5.84
CA LYS A 127 -30.82 -14.87 -6.20
C LYS A 127 -29.69 -14.77 -5.18
N ALA A 128 -29.33 -13.55 -4.74
CA ALA A 128 -28.30 -13.33 -3.73
C ALA A 128 -28.68 -13.97 -2.39
N TYR A 129 -29.95 -13.86 -1.97
CA TYR A 129 -30.44 -14.51 -0.77
C TYR A 129 -30.42 -16.05 -0.90
N GLY A 130 -30.87 -16.59 -2.02
CA GLY A 130 -30.82 -18.03 -2.29
C GLY A 130 -29.39 -18.59 -2.33
N TRP A 131 -28.44 -17.82 -2.87
CA TRP A 131 -27.01 -18.14 -2.83
C TRP A 131 -26.47 -18.14 -1.39
N PHE A 132 -26.82 -17.13 -0.57
CA PHE A 132 -26.43 -17.12 0.84
C PHE A 132 -26.93 -18.34 1.60
N GLU A 133 -28.19 -18.75 1.41
CA GLU A 133 -28.74 -19.95 2.06
C GLU A 133 -28.05 -21.25 1.60
N GLN A 134 -27.50 -21.28 0.39
CA GLN A 134 -26.65 -22.39 -0.05
C GLN A 134 -25.33 -22.40 0.71
N LEU A 135 -24.64 -21.25 0.76
CA LEU A 135 -23.38 -21.13 1.51
C LEU A 135 -23.57 -21.43 2.99
N TRP A 136 -24.65 -20.95 3.61
CA TRP A 136 -24.94 -21.15 5.03
C TRP A 136 -25.03 -22.64 5.40
N ARG A 137 -25.62 -23.46 4.50
CA ARG A 137 -25.73 -24.91 4.68
C ARG A 137 -24.40 -25.64 4.49
N MET A 138 -23.51 -25.11 3.64
CA MET A 138 -22.16 -25.64 3.41
C MET A 138 -21.17 -25.21 4.50
N ALA A 139 -21.39 -24.04 5.09
CA ALA A 139 -20.54 -23.46 6.10
C ALA A 139 -20.55 -24.30 7.38
N GLN A 140 -19.36 -24.47 7.94
CA GLN A 140 -19.08 -25.32 9.08
C GLN A 140 -19.20 -24.52 10.38
N PRO A 141 -19.61 -25.15 11.49
CA PRO A 141 -19.54 -24.51 12.80
C PRO A 141 -18.08 -24.20 13.16
N ILE A 142 -17.87 -23.08 13.85
CA ILE A 142 -16.54 -22.70 14.33
C ILE A 142 -16.28 -23.41 15.67
N THR A 143 -15.17 -24.13 15.74
CA THR A 143 -14.73 -24.83 16.97
C THR A 143 -13.50 -24.14 17.56
N GLU A 144 -13.15 -24.49 18.79
CA GLU A 144 -11.88 -24.06 19.41
C GLU A 144 -10.67 -24.42 18.54
N THR A 145 -10.69 -25.61 17.92
CA THR A 145 -9.64 -26.04 16.98
C THR A 145 -9.57 -25.13 15.77
N THR A 146 -10.72 -24.77 15.19
CA THR A 146 -10.80 -23.85 14.04
C THR A 146 -10.18 -22.49 14.37
N LEU A 147 -10.48 -21.94 15.56
CA LEU A 147 -9.91 -20.66 16.00
C LEU A 147 -8.40 -20.75 16.28
N ALA A 148 -7.95 -21.84 16.91
CA ALA A 148 -6.54 -22.05 17.19
C ALA A 148 -5.69 -22.20 15.92
N GLU A 149 -6.23 -22.87 14.89
CA GLU A 149 -5.60 -22.95 13.57
C GLU A 149 -5.57 -21.59 12.87
N ALA A 150 -6.68 -20.86 12.91
CA ALA A 150 -6.75 -19.52 12.35
C ALA A 150 -5.77 -18.55 13.03
N ALA A 151 -5.57 -18.64 14.35
CA ALA A 151 -4.61 -17.82 15.10
C ALA A 151 -3.17 -18.06 14.65
N LYS A 152 -2.80 -19.32 14.36
CA LYS A 152 -1.47 -19.64 13.80
C LYS A 152 -1.28 -19.00 12.43
N GLN A 153 -2.30 -19.06 11.57
CA GLN A 153 -2.25 -18.47 10.23
C GLN A 153 -2.25 -16.94 10.29
N TRP A 154 -3.09 -16.35 11.14
CA TRP A 154 -3.15 -14.90 11.34
C TRP A 154 -1.82 -14.33 11.81
N HIS A 155 -1.12 -14.95 12.77
CA HIS A 155 0.19 -14.46 13.19
C HIS A 155 1.26 -14.62 12.10
N SER A 156 1.16 -15.65 11.25
CA SER A 156 2.04 -15.77 10.08
C SER A 156 1.77 -14.66 9.05
N GLU A 157 0.50 -14.26 8.90
CA GLU A 157 0.08 -13.18 8.00
C GLU A 157 0.26 -11.79 8.62
N GLU A 158 0.21 -11.61 9.94
CA GLU A 158 0.53 -10.34 10.61
C GLU A 158 2.05 -10.11 10.58
N HIS A 159 2.85 -11.17 10.70
CA HIS A 159 4.28 -11.14 10.37
C HIS A 159 4.50 -10.87 8.87
N ARG A 160 3.72 -11.50 7.98
CA ARG A 160 3.82 -11.28 6.53
C ARG A 160 3.34 -9.90 6.13
N LEU A 161 2.30 -9.34 6.76
CA LEU A 161 1.76 -8.01 6.56
C LEU A 161 2.59 -6.95 7.26
N THR A 162 3.34 -7.25 8.33
CA THR A 162 4.36 -6.30 8.82
C THR A 162 5.56 -6.28 7.88
N MET A 163 5.97 -7.41 7.30
CA MET A 163 7.02 -7.43 6.27
C MET A 163 6.54 -6.89 4.91
N ASP A 164 5.32 -7.21 4.49
CA ASP A 164 4.67 -6.80 3.25
C ASP A 164 4.07 -5.39 3.40
N SER A 165 3.74 -4.88 4.58
CA SER A 165 3.39 -3.44 4.75
C SER A 165 4.64 -2.59 4.84
N VAL A 166 5.75 -3.08 5.42
CA VAL A 166 7.05 -2.42 5.26
C VAL A 166 7.45 -2.45 3.79
N ALA A 167 7.35 -3.60 3.11
CA ALA A 167 7.66 -3.72 1.69
C ALA A 167 6.64 -3.04 0.77
N ALA A 168 5.36 -2.91 1.13
CA ALA A 168 4.33 -2.23 0.34
C ALA A 168 4.21 -0.74 0.65
N LEU A 169 4.63 -0.26 1.82
CA LEU A 169 4.91 1.16 2.06
C LEU A 169 6.19 1.57 1.31
N GLU A 170 7.17 0.68 1.20
CA GLU A 170 8.37 0.85 0.35
C GLU A 170 8.08 0.66 -1.15
N ALA A 171 7.12 -0.18 -1.56
CA ALA A 171 6.80 -0.46 -2.96
C ALA A 171 5.63 0.38 -3.52
N SER A 172 4.74 0.92 -2.68
CA SER A 172 3.72 1.91 -3.10
C SER A 172 4.30 3.31 -3.27
N SER A 173 5.57 3.51 -2.91
CA SER A 173 6.29 4.76 -3.11
C SER A 173 7.42 4.66 -4.13
N ALA A 174 7.87 3.45 -4.50
CA ALA A 174 8.77 3.29 -5.63
C ALA A 174 8.02 3.61 -6.94
N PRO A 175 8.34 4.71 -7.64
CA PRO A 175 7.95 4.89 -9.03
C PRO A 175 8.74 3.85 -9.84
N ASP A 176 8.46 3.75 -11.15
CA ASP A 176 9.18 2.87 -12.08
C ASP A 176 10.67 2.71 -11.73
N GLU A 177 11.22 1.51 -11.95
CA GLU A 177 12.62 1.21 -11.62
C GLU A 177 13.56 2.35 -12.06
N LEU A 178 14.47 2.78 -11.17
CA LEU A 178 15.43 3.83 -11.52
C LEU A 178 16.35 3.32 -12.63
N GLU A 179 16.12 3.77 -13.85
CA GLU A 179 16.93 3.47 -15.02
C GLU A 179 18.14 4.40 -15.11
N GLU A 180 19.21 3.91 -15.73
CA GLU A 180 20.48 4.60 -15.81
C GLU A 180 20.38 5.89 -16.65
N GLU A 181 19.62 5.84 -17.73
CA GLU A 181 19.37 6.92 -18.69
C GLU A 181 18.63 8.10 -18.05
N MET A 182 17.94 7.86 -16.93
CA MET A 182 17.28 8.90 -16.17
C MET A 182 18.28 9.80 -15.45
N LEU A 183 19.47 9.32 -15.11
CA LEU A 183 20.47 10.06 -14.33
C LEU A 183 21.75 10.35 -15.09
N PHE A 184 22.08 9.54 -16.10
CA PHE A 184 23.36 9.60 -16.79
C PHE A 184 23.19 9.81 -18.29
N ALA A 185 24.13 10.54 -18.89
CA ALA A 185 24.16 10.69 -20.34
C ALA A 185 24.36 9.33 -21.04
N ALA A 186 23.76 9.17 -22.22
CA ALA A 186 23.91 7.98 -23.03
C ALA A 186 25.34 7.86 -23.60
N GLY A 187 25.80 6.62 -23.74
CA GLY A 187 27.09 6.30 -24.34
C GLY A 187 28.22 6.06 -23.33
N PRO A 188 29.38 5.58 -23.80
CA PRO A 188 30.49 5.20 -22.93
C PRO A 188 31.10 6.43 -22.24
N MET A 189 31.66 6.20 -21.04
CA MET A 189 32.42 7.22 -20.32
C MET A 189 33.57 7.74 -21.20
N LYS A 190 33.72 9.07 -21.26
CA LYS A 190 34.81 9.70 -22.03
C LYS A 190 36.16 9.28 -21.44
N LYS A 191 37.13 9.04 -22.31
CA LYS A 191 38.45 8.47 -21.96
C LYS A 191 39.20 9.25 -20.87
N ASP A 192 38.99 10.56 -20.79
CA ASP A 192 39.66 11.44 -19.84
C ASP A 192 38.81 11.75 -18.58
N HIS A 193 37.59 11.21 -18.50
CA HIS A 193 36.68 11.44 -17.38
C HIS A 193 36.73 10.27 -16.40
N LYS A 194 36.81 10.59 -15.11
CA LYS A 194 36.80 9.56 -14.05
C LYS A 194 35.39 9.11 -13.66
N LEU A 195 34.39 9.88 -14.05
CA LEU A 195 32.97 9.67 -13.76
C LEU A 195 32.17 9.81 -15.04
N ARG A 196 31.03 9.13 -15.10
CA ARG A 196 30.06 9.33 -16.17
C ARG A 196 29.43 10.72 -16.08
N GLU A 197 29.05 11.25 -17.24
CA GLU A 197 28.30 12.49 -17.32
C GLU A 197 26.88 12.31 -16.78
N ALA A 198 26.38 13.33 -16.09
CA ALA A 198 24.98 13.38 -15.72
C ALA A 198 24.11 13.58 -16.98
N ALA A 199 22.86 13.12 -16.92
CA ALA A 199 21.88 13.42 -17.96
C ALA A 199 21.70 14.94 -18.10
N GLY A 200 21.43 15.41 -19.32
CA GLY A 200 21.39 16.85 -19.61
C GLY A 200 20.38 17.62 -18.75
N TRP A 201 19.27 16.97 -18.38
CA TRP A 201 18.26 17.58 -17.51
C TRP A 201 18.75 17.77 -16.07
N VAL A 202 19.64 16.90 -15.55
CA VAL A 202 20.23 17.05 -14.21
C VAL A 202 21.16 18.26 -14.18
N ALA A 203 21.96 18.46 -15.25
CA ALA A 203 22.75 19.68 -15.41
C ALA A 203 21.86 20.92 -15.55
N GLN A 204 20.74 20.82 -16.28
CA GLN A 204 19.78 21.91 -16.40
C GLN A 204 19.09 22.23 -15.06
N ALA A 205 18.80 21.24 -14.23
CA ALA A 205 18.27 21.44 -12.88
C ALA A 205 19.25 22.27 -12.04
N TYR A 206 20.54 21.97 -12.11
CA TYR A 206 21.58 22.73 -11.41
C TYR A 206 21.76 24.15 -11.94
N ASN A 207 21.72 24.34 -13.27
CA ASN A 207 21.72 25.66 -13.91
C ASN A 207 20.57 26.53 -13.37
N THR A 208 19.36 25.95 -13.32
CA THR A 208 18.18 26.62 -12.76
C THR A 208 18.35 26.93 -11.27
N MET A 209 18.88 25.99 -10.49
CA MET A 209 19.13 26.17 -9.05
C MET A 209 20.12 27.32 -8.77
N LEU A 210 21.19 27.43 -9.59
CA LEU A 210 22.17 28.50 -9.46
C LEU A 210 21.69 29.85 -10.00
N GLY A 211 20.68 29.86 -10.86
CA GLY A 211 20.19 31.07 -11.53
C GLY A 211 21.21 31.69 -12.51
N ARG A 212 22.22 30.92 -12.94
CA ARG A 212 23.27 31.36 -13.88
C ARG A 212 23.76 30.18 -14.75
N PRO A 213 24.28 30.45 -15.96
CA PRO A 213 24.93 29.44 -16.78
C PRO A 213 26.03 28.68 -16.03
N LEU A 214 26.18 27.39 -16.34
CA LEU A 214 27.20 26.53 -15.75
C LEU A 214 28.57 26.79 -16.39
N GLU A 215 29.57 26.99 -15.54
CA GLU A 215 30.98 26.99 -15.93
C GLU A 215 31.50 25.53 -16.01
N PRO A 216 32.62 25.26 -16.71
CA PRO A 216 33.14 23.89 -16.82
C PRO A 216 33.36 23.16 -15.49
N SER A 217 33.71 23.88 -14.42
CA SER A 217 33.87 23.32 -13.07
C SER A 217 32.56 22.96 -12.39
N ASP A 218 31.44 23.55 -12.80
CA ASP A 218 30.14 23.32 -12.17
C ASP A 218 29.59 21.93 -12.50
N TYR A 219 30.00 21.34 -13.62
CA TYR A 219 29.49 20.03 -14.10
C TYR A 219 29.86 18.86 -13.21
N PHE A 220 30.77 19.01 -12.25
CA PHE A 220 31.00 17.97 -11.27
C PHE A 220 29.80 17.79 -10.32
N ILE A 221 29.13 18.88 -9.92
CA ILE A 221 28.01 18.81 -8.96
C ILE A 221 26.83 17.97 -9.51
N PRO A 222 26.35 18.18 -10.74
CA PRO A 222 25.34 17.30 -11.35
C PRO A 222 25.77 15.84 -11.45
N ARG A 223 27.04 15.56 -11.75
CA ARG A 223 27.55 14.18 -11.81
C ARG A 223 27.45 13.52 -10.44
N TYR A 224 27.99 14.15 -9.40
CA TYR A 224 27.95 13.61 -8.05
C TYR A 224 26.51 13.46 -7.55
N ALA A 225 25.61 14.40 -7.86
CA ALA A 225 24.19 14.28 -7.50
C ALA A 225 23.53 13.05 -8.16
N ALA A 226 23.82 12.80 -9.44
CA ALA A 226 23.35 11.59 -10.13
C ALA A 226 23.85 10.30 -9.46
N TYR A 227 25.13 10.23 -9.09
CA TYR A 227 25.68 9.08 -8.38
C TYR A 227 25.11 8.91 -6.95
N VAL A 228 24.81 10.01 -6.24
CA VAL A 228 24.15 9.96 -4.92
C VAL A 228 22.75 9.34 -5.05
N ILE A 229 21.94 9.80 -6.01
CA ILE A 229 20.59 9.27 -6.22
C ILE A 229 20.65 7.80 -6.67
N TRP A 230 21.57 7.45 -7.58
CA TRP A 230 21.75 6.08 -8.05
C TRP A 230 22.11 5.11 -6.93
N THR A 231 23.07 5.49 -6.08
CA THR A 231 23.51 4.65 -4.96
C THR A 231 22.50 4.63 -3.81
N MET A 232 21.69 5.68 -3.65
CA MET A 232 20.56 5.67 -2.72
C MET A 232 19.50 4.64 -3.11
N ALA A 233 19.32 4.38 -4.40
CA ALA A 233 18.48 3.30 -4.92
C ALA A 233 19.08 1.89 -4.74
N GLY A 234 20.18 1.75 -3.99
CA GLY A 234 20.89 0.48 -3.78
C GLY A 234 21.67 0.00 -5.01
N LYS A 235 21.77 0.81 -6.07
CA LYS A 235 22.48 0.46 -7.30
C LYS A 235 23.95 0.87 -7.19
N SER A 236 24.82 0.12 -7.86
CA SER A 236 26.26 0.43 -7.92
C SER A 236 26.66 0.90 -9.31
N MET A 237 27.71 1.69 -9.40
CA MET A 237 28.27 2.10 -10.69
C MET A 237 29.79 2.16 -10.65
N TRP A 238 30.40 1.69 -11.73
CA TRP A 238 31.84 1.72 -11.93
C TRP A 238 32.35 3.15 -12.19
N THR A 239 33.58 3.43 -11.74
CA THR A 239 34.30 4.68 -11.98
C THR A 239 35.75 4.40 -12.42
N ALA A 240 36.39 5.35 -13.10
CA ALA A 240 37.82 5.29 -13.39
C ALA A 240 38.67 5.98 -12.30
N ILE A 241 38.22 5.96 -11.04
CA ILE A 241 38.95 6.46 -9.89
C ILE A 241 39.78 5.30 -9.31
N GLU A 242 41.11 5.45 -9.32
CA GLU A 242 42.08 4.39 -8.97
C GLU A 242 41.86 3.81 -7.57
N ASP A 243 41.57 4.66 -6.58
CA ASP A 243 41.33 4.29 -5.18
C ASP A 243 39.84 4.02 -4.86
N LYS A 244 38.92 4.21 -5.82
CA LYS A 244 37.48 4.03 -5.63
C LYS A 244 36.77 3.57 -6.92
N PRO A 245 37.04 2.37 -7.43
CA PRO A 245 36.56 1.91 -8.74
C PRO A 245 35.05 1.66 -8.80
N ILE A 246 34.36 1.62 -7.65
CA ILE A 246 32.92 1.43 -7.56
C ILE A 246 32.36 2.38 -6.50
N PHE A 247 31.25 3.04 -6.83
CA PHE A 247 30.36 3.64 -5.85
C PHE A 247 29.17 2.72 -5.64
N SER A 248 28.92 2.33 -4.39
CA SER A 248 27.77 1.48 -4.01
C SER A 248 26.90 2.12 -2.93
N THR A 249 27.38 3.18 -2.27
CA THR A 249 26.61 3.94 -1.28
C THR A 249 26.74 5.46 -1.49
N PRO A 250 25.77 6.28 -1.06
CA PRO A 250 25.89 7.75 -1.12
C PRO A 250 27.11 8.29 -0.38
N ALA A 251 27.53 7.63 0.71
CA ALA A 251 28.73 8.00 1.46
C ALA A 251 29.99 7.89 0.60
N ASP A 252 30.11 6.82 -0.20
CA ASP A 252 31.23 6.66 -1.14
C ASP A 252 31.38 7.83 -2.11
N VAL A 253 30.23 8.33 -2.57
CA VAL A 253 30.13 9.43 -3.53
C VAL A 253 30.49 10.76 -2.87
N LEU A 254 29.92 11.04 -1.70
CA LEU A 254 30.11 12.31 -0.97
C LEU A 254 31.51 12.42 -0.36
N ASP A 255 32.07 11.32 0.17
CA ASP A 255 33.43 11.34 0.71
C ASP A 255 34.47 11.51 -0.40
N ARG A 256 34.21 10.94 -1.58
CA ARG A 256 35.04 11.21 -2.75
C ARG A 256 34.95 12.67 -3.19
N ALA A 257 33.75 13.25 -3.21
CA ALA A 257 33.54 14.66 -3.53
C ALA A 257 34.30 15.59 -2.56
N LYS A 258 34.35 15.25 -1.26
CA LYS A 258 35.16 15.99 -0.27
C LYS A 258 36.66 15.96 -0.60
N ALA A 259 37.18 14.81 -1.01
CA ALA A 259 38.62 14.58 -1.18
C ALA A 259 39.24 15.29 -2.39
N THR A 260 38.47 15.70 -3.40
CA THR A 260 39.00 16.34 -4.62
C THR A 260 39.26 17.84 -4.46
N GLY A 261 38.62 18.51 -3.48
CA GLY A 261 38.63 19.96 -3.30
C GLY A 261 38.00 20.74 -4.47
N LYS A 262 37.50 20.06 -5.50
CA LYS A 262 36.86 20.63 -6.70
C LYS A 262 35.34 20.53 -6.65
N ASP A 263 34.83 19.71 -5.73
CA ASP A 263 33.43 19.42 -5.57
C ASP A 263 32.98 19.92 -4.21
N ASN A 264 31.76 20.39 -4.14
CA ASN A 264 31.19 20.92 -2.91
C ASN A 264 30.08 19.95 -2.47
N PRO A 265 30.35 19.03 -1.53
CA PRO A 265 29.38 18.04 -1.06
C PRO A 265 28.08 18.69 -0.60
N ARG A 266 28.17 19.90 -0.05
CA ARG A 266 26.99 20.69 0.31
C ARG A 266 26.19 21.09 -0.92
N LEU A 267 26.80 21.60 -1.99
CA LEU A 267 26.09 21.91 -3.25
C LEU A 267 25.54 20.63 -3.91
N THR A 268 26.24 19.50 -3.78
CA THR A 268 25.75 18.21 -4.25
C THR A 268 24.48 17.81 -3.50
N THR A 269 24.47 17.89 -2.18
CA THR A 269 23.27 17.61 -1.37
C THR A 269 22.17 18.63 -1.64
N GLU A 270 22.48 19.93 -1.74
CA GLU A 270 21.51 20.97 -2.09
C GLU A 270 20.86 20.73 -3.46
N LEU A 271 21.62 20.23 -4.45
CA LEU A 271 21.07 19.83 -5.74
C LEU A 271 20.18 18.58 -5.65
N VAL A 272 20.55 17.59 -4.84
CA VAL A 272 19.68 16.42 -4.60
C VAL A 272 18.37 16.85 -3.95
N ASP A 273 18.42 17.71 -2.92
CA ASP A 273 17.25 18.29 -2.26
C ASP A 273 16.38 19.11 -3.22
N TRP A 274 17.03 19.85 -4.12
CA TRP A 274 16.34 20.61 -5.16
C TRP A 274 15.58 19.67 -6.10
N ILE A 275 16.24 18.63 -6.63
CA ILE A 275 15.64 17.62 -7.51
C ILE A 275 14.48 16.90 -6.81
N ALA A 276 14.62 16.59 -5.52
CA ALA A 276 13.57 15.97 -4.70
C ALA A 276 12.25 16.78 -4.65
N ARG A 277 12.32 18.09 -4.92
CA ARG A 277 11.18 19.02 -4.91
C ARG A 277 10.75 19.48 -6.30
N MET A 278 11.44 19.04 -7.35
CA MET A 278 11.13 19.41 -8.73
C MET A 278 10.02 18.53 -9.31
N ASP A 279 8.86 19.11 -9.64
CA ASP A 279 7.80 18.39 -10.36
C ASP A 279 8.22 17.90 -11.75
N ALA A 280 9.19 18.58 -12.37
CA ALA A 280 9.72 18.22 -13.67
C ALA A 280 10.75 17.06 -13.65
N ALA A 281 11.19 16.62 -12.45
CA ALA A 281 12.09 15.48 -12.34
C ALA A 281 11.33 14.17 -12.60
N PRO A 282 11.96 13.16 -13.24
CA PRO A 282 11.34 11.84 -13.40
C PRO A 282 10.87 11.31 -12.03
N PRO A 283 9.66 10.70 -11.93
CA PRO A 283 9.12 10.26 -10.67
C PRO A 283 10.12 9.41 -9.86
N ALA A 284 10.74 8.41 -10.49
CA ALA A 284 11.73 7.51 -9.87
C ALA A 284 12.91 8.27 -9.27
N VAL A 285 13.44 9.24 -10.00
CA VAL A 285 14.55 10.08 -9.57
C VAL A 285 14.14 10.95 -8.38
N ARG A 286 12.96 11.56 -8.43
CA ARG A 286 12.43 12.39 -7.34
C ARG A 286 12.24 11.57 -6.06
N TYR A 287 11.72 10.36 -6.15
CA TYR A 287 11.57 9.45 -5.01
C TYR A 287 12.92 9.14 -4.34
N TRP A 288 13.91 8.67 -5.11
CA TRP A 288 15.21 8.33 -4.54
C TRP A 288 15.99 9.56 -4.05
N ALA A 289 15.76 10.73 -4.64
CA ALA A 289 16.27 11.98 -4.11
C ALA A 289 15.65 12.34 -2.75
N GLN A 290 14.33 12.14 -2.56
CA GLN A 290 13.64 12.34 -1.28
C GLN A 290 14.14 11.36 -0.21
N GLN A 291 14.34 10.09 -0.55
CA GLN A 291 14.92 9.09 0.35
C GLN A 291 16.34 9.47 0.82
N SER A 292 17.10 10.20 -0.02
CA SER A 292 18.40 10.74 0.36
C SER A 292 18.33 11.83 1.42
N MET A 293 17.22 12.55 1.54
CA MET A 293 17.00 13.59 2.54
C MET A 293 16.65 12.99 3.92
N GLU A 294 15.88 11.90 3.93
CA GLU A 294 15.36 11.29 5.15
C GLU A 294 16.42 10.49 5.94
N ARG A 295 17.50 10.07 5.28
CA ARG A 295 18.57 9.22 5.86
C ARG A 295 19.85 9.96 6.27
N ASN A 296 19.93 11.27 6.05
CA ASN A 296 21.05 12.11 6.51
C ASN A 296 20.52 13.20 7.47
N PRO A 297 20.54 12.99 8.80
CA PRO A 297 20.35 14.06 9.78
C PRO A 297 21.52 15.06 9.79
#